data_AF-A0A0P7Y7J1-F1
#
_entry.id   AF-A0A0P7Y7J1-F1
#
_cell.length_a   1.000
_cell.length_b   1.000
_cell.length_c   1.000
_cell.angle_alpha   90.00
_cell.angle_beta   90.00
_cell.angle_gamma   90.00
#
_symmetry.space_group_name_H-M   'P 1'
#
loop_
_entity.id
_entity.type
_entity.pdbx_description
1 polymer ?
#
loop_
_entity_poly.entity_id
_entity_poly.type
_entity_poly.pdbx_seq_one_letter_code
_entity_poly.pdbx_strand_id
1 'polypeptide(L)' 'EQPASQPKSNPVTTVSSSQQSATSTSLTHTVSPGETLYAISKKYGVTVDQLKSWNQIGSQNIISVGQKLTIFKP' A
#
# COMPACT_ATOMS: atom_id res chain seq x y z
N GLU A 1 10.69 -16.29 37.47
CA GLU A 1 10.46 -17.21 36.34
C GLU A 1 9.55 -16.55 35.32
N GLN A 2 9.93 -16.53 34.04
CA GLN A 2 9.00 -16.50 32.91
C GLN A 2 9.71 -17.07 31.67
N PRO A 3 9.55 -18.36 31.35
CA PRO A 3 9.86 -18.88 30.03
C PRO A 3 8.58 -19.24 29.24
N ALA A 4 8.66 -19.08 27.91
CA ALA A 4 7.97 -19.83 26.86
C ALA A 4 6.89 -19.13 25.98
N SER A 5 7.17 -19.19 24.67
CA SER A 5 6.28 -19.64 23.57
C SER A 5 5.39 -18.63 22.82
N GLN A 6 5.91 -18.12 21.71
CA GLN A 6 5.09 -17.85 20.51
C GLN A 6 5.37 -18.92 19.45
N PRO A 7 4.38 -19.75 19.09
CA PRO A 7 4.36 -20.41 17.79
C PRO A 7 3.19 -19.85 16.95
N LYS A 8 3.50 -19.11 15.88
CA LYS A 8 2.60 -18.96 14.73
C LYS A 8 3.41 -19.18 13.46
N SER A 9 3.39 -20.45 13.09
CA SER A 9 3.83 -21.05 11.84
C SER A 9 3.17 -20.43 10.61
N ASN A 10 3.99 -19.86 9.72
CA ASN A 10 3.80 -19.92 8.26
C ASN A 10 5.16 -19.72 7.54
N PRO A 11 5.89 -20.79 7.17
CA PRO A 11 6.84 -20.73 6.06
C PRO A 11 6.19 -21.35 4.82
N VAL A 12 5.70 -20.50 3.90
CA VAL A 12 5.45 -20.74 2.45
C VAL A 12 4.61 -19.53 2.00
N THR A 13 5.03 -18.71 1.02
CA THR A 13 5.07 -19.09 -0.39
C THR A 13 6.07 -18.21 -1.14
N THR A 14 7.11 -18.86 -1.68
CA THR A 14 7.79 -18.44 -2.90
C THR A 14 6.78 -18.50 -4.05
N VAL A 15 6.31 -17.36 -4.54
CA VAL A 15 5.87 -17.23 -5.93
C VAL A 15 6.69 -16.14 -6.59
N SER A 16 7.70 -16.58 -7.31
CA SER A 16 8.23 -15.89 -8.47
C SER A 16 7.05 -15.42 -9.34
N SER A 17 6.87 -14.11 -9.45
CA SER A 17 6.19 -13.50 -10.60
C SER A 17 7.24 -12.68 -11.33
N SER A 18 8.12 -13.40 -12.03
CA SER A 18 8.82 -12.87 -13.18
C SER A 18 7.78 -12.59 -14.27
N GLN A 19 7.25 -11.37 -14.30
CA GLN A 19 6.61 -10.86 -15.50
C GLN A 19 7.01 -9.40 -15.69
N GLN A 20 8.19 -9.27 -16.28
CA GLN A 20 8.58 -8.17 -17.13
C GLN A 20 7.39 -7.74 -18.02
N SER A 21 7.07 -6.44 -18.00
CA SER A 21 6.69 -5.60 -19.16
C SER A 21 5.71 -4.48 -18.78
N ALA A 22 6.24 -3.41 -18.20
CA ALA A 22 5.87 -2.01 -18.42
C ALA A 22 6.62 -1.22 -17.36
N THR A 23 7.36 -0.19 -17.75
CA THR A 23 8.16 0.70 -16.90
C THR A 23 7.29 1.60 -16.00
N SER A 24 6.15 1.10 -15.53
CA SER A 24 5.26 1.81 -14.61
C SER A 24 5.85 1.68 -13.21
N THR A 25 6.49 2.76 -12.75
CA THR A 25 7.07 2.82 -11.41
C THR A 25 5.92 2.88 -10.39
N SER A 26 5.49 1.71 -9.96
CA SER A 26 4.53 1.58 -8.86
C SER A 26 5.29 1.72 -7.53
N LEU A 27 4.83 2.66 -6.72
CA LEU A 27 5.34 2.96 -5.39
C LEU A 27 4.32 2.51 -4.36
N THR A 28 4.78 1.82 -3.33
CA THR A 28 3.94 1.46 -2.19
C THR A 28 4.19 2.46 -1.06
N HIS A 29 3.17 3.24 -0.72
CA HIS A 29 3.21 4.19 0.40
C HIS A 29 2.40 3.68 1.58
N THR A 30 2.99 3.68 2.76
CA THR A 30 2.27 3.37 4.00
C THR A 30 1.73 4.67 4.60
N VAL A 31 0.42 4.74 4.78
CA VAL A 31 -0.27 5.92 5.34
C VAL A 31 0.23 6.20 6.74
N SER A 32 0.79 7.38 6.95
CA SER A 32 1.22 7.86 8.27
C SER A 32 0.06 8.51 9.03
N PRO A 33 0.10 8.54 10.38
CA PRO A 33 -0.93 9.22 11.16
C PRO A 33 -1.00 10.71 10.78
N GLY A 34 -2.20 11.16 10.42
CA GLY A 34 -2.45 12.53 9.94
C GLY A 34 -2.27 12.75 8.44
N GLU A 35 -1.82 11.74 7.67
CA GLU A 35 -1.87 11.82 6.21
C GLU A 35 -3.29 11.59 5.69
N THR A 36 -3.62 12.32 4.63
CA THR A 36 -4.88 12.17 3.89
C THR A 36 -4.59 11.78 2.45
N LEU A 37 -5.57 11.19 1.77
CA LEU A 37 -5.45 10.92 0.32
C LEU A 37 -5.09 12.17 -0.47
N TYR A 38 -5.59 13.33 -0.06
CA TYR A 38 -5.24 14.61 -0.69
C TYR A 38 -3.75 14.90 -0.56
N ALA A 39 -3.19 14.85 0.66
CA ALA A 39 -1.77 15.09 0.90
C ALA A 39 -0.88 14.08 0.15
N ILE A 40 -1.25 12.80 0.16
CA ILE A 40 -0.54 11.72 -0.55
C ILE A 40 -0.59 11.96 -2.05
N SER A 41 -1.78 12.21 -2.61
CA SER A 41 -1.94 12.48 -4.04
C SER A 41 -1.08 13.66 -4.51
N LYS A 42 -1.05 14.77 -3.74
CA LYS A 42 -0.21 15.94 -4.00
C LYS A 42 1.28 15.63 -3.90
N LYS A 43 1.69 14.84 -2.90
CA LYS A 43 3.08 14.39 -2.70
C LYS A 43 3.59 13.57 -3.88
N TYR A 44 2.75 12.71 -4.43
CA TYR A 44 3.13 11.84 -5.55
C TYR A 44 2.83 12.43 -6.93
N GLY A 45 2.10 13.55 -7.02
CA GLY A 45 1.70 14.17 -8.27
C GLY A 45 0.62 13.39 -9.01
N VAL A 46 -0.19 12.63 -8.28
CA VAL A 46 -1.32 11.85 -8.82
C VAL A 46 -2.63 12.47 -8.34
N THR A 47 -3.75 12.08 -8.94
CA THR A 47 -5.06 12.51 -8.46
C THR A 47 -5.59 11.57 -7.37
N VAL A 48 -6.43 12.11 -6.49
CA VAL A 48 -7.13 11.30 -5.48
C VAL A 48 -7.96 10.20 -6.16
N ASP A 49 -8.59 10.50 -7.29
CA ASP A 49 -9.40 9.54 -8.05
C ASP A 49 -8.59 8.35 -8.57
N GLN A 50 -7.41 8.63 -9.14
CA GLN A 50 -6.46 7.59 -9.52
C GLN A 50 -6.04 6.75 -8.32
N LEU A 51 -5.68 7.40 -7.21
CA LEU A 51 -5.25 6.72 -5.99
C LEU A 51 -6.34 5.82 -5.42
N LYS A 52 -7.60 6.27 -5.47
CA LYS A 52 -8.78 5.47 -5.11
C LYS A 52 -8.96 4.28 -6.02
N SER A 53 -8.88 4.49 -7.34
CA SER A 53 -9.03 3.43 -8.33
C SER A 53 -7.99 2.32 -8.15
N TRP A 54 -6.74 2.69 -7.87
CA TRP A 54 -5.65 1.74 -7.66
C TRP A 54 -5.76 0.93 -6.36
N ASN A 55 -6.29 1.55 -5.30
CA ASN A 55 -6.36 0.93 -3.97
C ASN A 55 -7.77 0.49 -3.59
N GLN A 56 -8.71 0.57 -4.53
CA GLN A 56 -10.13 0.27 -4.34
C GLN A 56 -10.72 1.04 -3.14
N ILE A 57 -10.29 2.30 -2.96
CA ILE A 57 -10.81 3.14 -1.88
C ILE A 57 -12.17 3.68 -2.29
N GLY A 58 -13.17 3.42 -1.45
CA GLY A 58 -14.54 3.87 -1.68
C GLY A 58 -14.69 5.40 -1.73
N SER A 59 -15.89 5.85 -2.08
CA SER A 59 -16.23 7.27 -2.24
C SER A 59 -16.04 8.12 -0.99
N GLN A 60 -15.95 7.49 0.18
CA GLN A 60 -15.74 8.20 1.45
C GLN A 60 -14.30 8.69 1.62
N ASN A 61 -13.36 8.30 0.75
CA ASN A 61 -11.98 8.77 0.81
C ASN A 61 -11.30 8.47 2.17
N ILE A 62 -11.76 7.42 2.85
CA ILE A 62 -11.29 7.00 4.16
C ILE A 62 -10.08 6.10 3.96
N ILE A 63 -8.96 6.47 4.57
CA ILE A 63 -7.76 5.65 4.68
C ILE A 63 -7.41 5.47 6.15
N SER A 64 -6.90 4.29 6.48
CA SER A 64 -6.45 3.96 7.82
C SER A 64 -4.95 4.18 7.95
N VAL A 65 -4.50 4.60 9.13
CA VAL A 65 -3.08 4.67 9.46
C VAL A 65 -2.48 3.26 9.35
N GLY A 66 -1.33 3.13 8.69
CA GLY A 66 -0.69 1.85 8.40
C GLY A 66 -1.23 1.14 7.15
N GLN A 67 -2.24 1.71 6.48
CA GLN A 67 -2.72 1.18 5.21
C GLN A 67 -1.65 1.34 4.12
N LYS A 68 -1.43 0.30 3.33
CA LYS A 68 -0.53 0.34 2.17
C LYS A 68 -1.30 0.81 0.95
N LEU A 69 -0.79 1.84 0.29
CA LEU A 69 -1.34 2.42 -0.93
C LEU A 69 -0.38 2.22 -2.08
N THR A 70 -0.84 1.56 -3.12
CA THR A 70 -0.16 1.44 -4.41
C THR A 70 -0.40 2.71 -5.22
N ILE A 71 0.68 3.37 -5.61
CA ILE A 71 0.70 4.63 -6.35
C ILE A 71 1.44 4.38 -7.65
N PHE A 72 0.77 4.51 -8.78
CA PHE A 72 1.43 4.45 -10.08
C PHE A 72 1.89 5.86 -10.46
N LYS A 73 3.20 6.11 -10.44
CA LYS A 73 3.72 7.36 -11.03
C LYS A 73 3.77 7.18 -12.56
N PRO A 74 3.21 8.14 -13.33
CA PRO A 74 3.41 8.18 -14.77
C PRO A 74 4.87 8.49 -15.13
#